data_AF-A0A0C2V1X4-F1
#
_entry.id   AF-A0A0C2V1X4-F1
#
_cell.length_a   1.000
_cell.length_b   1.000
_cell.length_c   1.000
_cell.angle_alpha   90.00
_cell.angle_beta   90.00
_cell.angle_gamma   90.00
#
_symmetry.space_group_name_H-M   'P 1'
#
loop_
_entity.id
_entity.type
_entity.pdbx_description
1 polymer ?
#
loop_
_entity_poly.entity_id
_entity_poly.type
_entity_poly.pdbx_seq_one_letter_code
_entity_poly.pdbx_strand_id
1 'polypeptide(L)'
;MQDERKPLILKSPKADIKIHSDYLEITLDGLHYVVGYSHISEIYLNKNIAITLSDLLKIALKKPISLINHYGYVVAEIRIPHARRS
;
A
#
# COMPACT_ATOMS: atom_id res chain seq x y z
N MET A 1 -24.48 4.11 -3.35
CA MET A 1 -23.48 3.94 -4.43
C MET A 1 -22.48 2.91 -3.95
N GLN A 2 -22.28 1.81 -4.68
CA GLN A 2 -21.23 0.84 -4.34
C GLN A 2 -19.88 1.50 -4.54
N ASP A 3 -19.00 1.36 -3.55
CA ASP A 3 -17.62 1.81 -3.64
C ASP A 3 -16.88 0.86 -4.59
N GLU A 4 -16.53 1.32 -5.80
CA GLU A 4 -15.85 0.49 -6.81
C GLU A 4 -14.36 0.25 -6.49
N ARG A 5 -13.85 0.88 -5.43
CA ARG A 5 -12.45 0.75 -4.99
C ARG A 5 -12.17 -0.65 -4.46
N LYS A 6 -11.02 -1.20 -4.82
CA LYS A 6 -10.60 -2.54 -4.43
C LYS A 6 -9.40 -2.50 -3.47
N PRO A 7 -9.26 -3.50 -2.58
CA PRO A 7 -8.03 -3.62 -1.79
C PRO A 7 -6.85 -3.97 -2.71
N LEU A 8 -5.70 -3.32 -2.48
CA LEU A 8 -4.44 -3.69 -3.11
C LEU A 8 -3.67 -4.61 -2.17
N ILE A 9 -3.25 -5.78 -2.65
CA ILE A 9 -2.52 -6.77 -1.86
C ILE A 9 -1.15 -7.01 -2.48
N LEU A 10 -0.08 -6.66 -1.77
CA LEU A 10 1.31 -6.84 -2.19
C LEU A 10 1.95 -7.95 -1.35
N LYS A 11 1.85 -9.19 -1.85
CA LYS A 11 2.34 -10.39 -1.14
C LYS A 11 3.82 -10.68 -1.35
N SER A 12 4.40 -10.31 -2.48
CA SER A 12 5.79 -10.65 -2.77
C SER A 12 6.75 -9.73 -2.02
N PRO A 13 7.70 -10.26 -1.21
CA PRO A 13 8.71 -9.44 -0.53
C PRO A 13 9.71 -8.81 -1.50
N LYS A 14 9.74 -9.27 -2.76
CA LYS A 14 10.64 -8.77 -3.81
C LYS A 14 10.08 -7.58 -4.58
N ALA A 15 8.85 -7.15 -4.29
CA ALA A 15 8.25 -6.01 -4.96
C ALA A 15 9.03 -4.72 -4.62
N ASP A 16 9.46 -3.99 -5.63
CA ASP A 16 9.95 -2.62 -5.50
C ASP A 16 8.77 -1.66 -5.66
N ILE A 17 8.68 -0.64 -4.80
CA ILE A 17 7.53 0.27 -4.75
C ILE A 17 8.03 1.71 -4.80
N LYS A 18 7.60 2.47 -5.81
CA LYS A 18 7.83 3.91 -5.89
C LYS A 18 6.54 4.68 -5.65
N ILE A 19 6.65 5.71 -4.81
CA ILE A 19 5.50 6.46 -4.31
C ILE A 19 5.40 7.79 -5.03
N HIS A 20 4.29 8.00 -5.72
CA HIS A 20 3.94 9.27 -6.35
C HIS A 20 2.75 9.91 -5.61
N SER A 21 2.43 11.15 -5.97
CA SER A 21 1.35 11.92 -5.32
C SER A 21 -0.01 11.21 -5.40
N ASP A 22 -0.30 10.63 -6.57
CA ASP A 22 -1.64 10.16 -6.94
C ASP A 22 -1.68 8.65 -7.28
N TYR A 23 -0.52 8.00 -7.37
CA TYR A 23 -0.39 6.60 -7.72
C TYR A 23 0.84 5.91 -7.11
N LEU A 24 0.88 4.59 -7.22
CA LEU A 24 2.00 3.72 -6.89
C LEU A 24 2.56 3.12 -8.18
N GLU A 25 3.89 3.07 -8.31
CA GLU A 25 4.56 2.17 -9.26
C GLU A 25 5.05 0.95 -8.50
N ILE A 26 4.74 -0.24 -9.03
CA ILE A 26 5.18 -1.51 -8.45
C ILE A 26 5.96 -2.25 -9.53
N THR A 27 7.20 -2.61 -9.22
CA THR A 27 8.00 -3.48 -10.08
C THR A 27 8.17 -4.84 -9.40
N LEU A 28 7.77 -5.90 -10.09
CA LEU A 28 7.88 -7.27 -9.60
C LEU A 28 8.27 -8.19 -10.76
N ASP A 29 9.39 -8.90 -10.63
CA ASP A 29 9.88 -9.87 -11.60
C ASP A 29 9.94 -9.30 -13.05
N GLY A 30 10.31 -8.03 -13.19
CA GLY A 30 10.41 -7.32 -14.47
C GLY A 30 9.08 -6.76 -15.00
N LEU A 31 7.96 -7.05 -14.35
CA LEU A 31 6.66 -6.47 -14.67
C LEU A 31 6.48 -5.14 -13.94
N HIS A 32 5.91 -4.17 -14.66
CA HIS A 32 5.64 -2.83 -14.16
C HIS A 32 4.13 -2.61 -14.06
N TYR A 33 3.67 -2.22 -12.87
CA TYR A 33 2.28 -1.89 -12.58
C TYR A 33 2.18 -0.46 -12.10
N VAL A 34 1.14 0.25 -12.56
CA VAL A 34 0.80 1.60 -12.11
C VAL A 34 -0.60 1.55 -11.53
N VAL A 35 -0.76 1.90 -10.26
CA VAL A 35 -2.06 1.82 -9.56
C VAL A 35 -2.38 3.15 -8.89
N GLY A 36 -3.43 3.82 -9.38
CA GLY A 36 -3.92 5.08 -8.81
C GLY A 36 -4.61 4.88 -7.46
N TYR A 37 -4.34 5.77 -6.50
CA TYR A 37 -4.99 5.72 -5.18
C TYR A 37 -6.51 5.88 -5.28
N SER A 38 -7.03 6.52 -6.33
CA SER A 38 -8.46 6.63 -6.61
C SER A 38 -9.16 5.27 -6.71
N HIS A 39 -8.45 4.22 -7.13
CA HIS A 39 -8.99 2.87 -7.34
C HIS A 39 -8.76 1.92 -6.14
N ILE A 40 -8.01 2.38 -5.14
CA ILE A 40 -7.61 1.56 -3.98
C ILE A 40 -8.45 1.96 -2.77
N SER A 41 -9.04 0.98 -2.07
CA SER A 41 -9.72 1.24 -0.78
C SER A 41 -8.73 1.23 0.39
N GLU A 42 -7.85 0.22 0.42
CA GLU A 42 -6.84 -0.03 1.44
C GLU A 42 -5.68 -0.85 0.85
N ILE A 43 -4.56 -0.91 1.57
CA ILE A 43 -3.35 -1.61 1.14
C ILE A 43 -2.94 -2.65 2.17
N TYR A 44 -2.76 -3.89 1.71
CA TYR A 44 -2.15 -4.97 2.48
C TYR A 44 -0.73 -5.18 1.98
N LEU A 45 0.26 -4.82 2.81
CA LEU A 45 1.67 -4.85 2.45
C LEU A 45 2.37 -6.00 3.18
N ASN A 46 3.07 -6.88 2.45
CA ASN A 46 3.93 -7.86 3.11
C ASN A 46 4.99 -7.12 3.95
N LYS A 47 5.06 -7.44 5.25
CA LYS A 47 5.97 -6.82 6.22
C LYS A 47 7.46 -6.90 5.85
N ASN A 48 7.82 -7.82 4.95
CA ASN A 48 9.20 -8.04 4.49
C ASN A 48 9.53 -7.26 3.21
N ILE A 49 8.60 -6.48 2.65
CA ILE A 49 8.90 -5.58 1.53
C ILE A 49 9.78 -4.45 2.04
N ALA A 50 10.89 -4.19 1.36
CA ALA A 50 11.76 -3.07 1.66
C ALA A 50 11.06 -1.76 1.27
N ILE A 51 10.66 -0.97 2.27
CA ILE A 51 10.10 0.37 2.08
C ILE A 51 10.65 1.30 3.15
N THR A 52 10.97 2.54 2.78
CA THR A 52 11.44 3.53 3.75
C THR A 52 10.28 3.97 4.64
N LEU A 53 10.56 4.39 5.88
CA LEU A 53 9.54 4.95 6.76
C LEU A 53 8.85 6.18 6.13
N SER A 54 9.63 7.01 5.43
CA SER A 54 9.11 8.19 4.73
C SER A 54 8.06 7.81 3.69
N ASP A 55 8.34 6.80 2.86
CA ASP A 55 7.42 6.33 1.84
C ASP A 55 6.21 5.62 2.44
N LEU A 56 6.40 4.80 3.47
CA LEU A 56 5.30 4.17 4.19
C LEU A 56 4.33 5.22 4.77
N LEU A 57 4.86 6.32 5.34
CA LEU A 57 4.05 7.42 5.86
C LEU A 57 3.31 8.16 4.75
N LYS A 58 3.95 8.44 3.60
CA LYS A 58 3.28 9.06 2.44
C LYS A 58 2.07 8.25 1.99
N ILE A 59 2.21 6.93 1.89
CA ILE A 59 1.10 6.05 1.53
C ILE A 59 0.03 6.04 2.62
N ALA A 60 0.42 5.94 3.89
CA ALA A 60 -0.50 5.84 5.02
C ALA A 60 -1.35 7.10 5.22
N LEU A 61 -0.87 8.26 4.74
CA LEU A 61 -1.66 9.50 4.67
C LEU A 61 -2.74 9.46 3.58
N LYS A 62 -2.60 8.60 2.57
CA LYS A 62 -3.52 8.48 1.42
C LYS A 62 -4.50 7.33 1.59
N LYS A 63 -4.04 6.20 2.13
CA LYS A 63 -4.82 4.96 2.27
C LYS A 63 -4.49 4.24 3.57
N PRO A 64 -5.46 3.55 4.19
CA PRO A 64 -5.18 2.61 5.27
C PRO A 64 -4.18 1.55 4.82
N ILE A 65 -3.22 1.21 5.69
CA ILE A 65 -2.23 0.18 5.43
C ILE A 65 -2.24 -0.85 6.56
N SER A 66 -2.34 -2.12 6.18
CA SER A 66 -2.16 -3.26 7.05
C SER A 66 -0.91 -4.03 6.63
N LEU A 67 -0.03 -4.35 7.57
CA LEU A 67 1.11 -5.22 7.33
C LEU A 67 0.64 -6.68 7.44
N ILE A 68 0.99 -7.51 6.46
CA ILE A 68 0.67 -8.93 6.42
C ILE A 68 1.92 -9.81 6.44
N ASN A 69 1.78 -11.06 6.92
CA ASN A 69 2.80 -12.09 6.74
C ASN A 69 2.63 -12.83 5.40
N HIS A 70 3.49 -13.83 5.12
CA HIS A 70 3.46 -14.58 3.85
C HIS A 70 2.19 -15.41 3.64
N TYR A 71 1.48 -15.75 4.71
CA TYR A 71 0.18 -16.43 4.63
C TYR A 71 -0.99 -15.45 4.40
N GLY A 72 -0.75 -14.13 4.48
CA GLY A 72 -1.77 -13.10 4.33
C GLY A 72 -2.48 -12.72 5.63
N TYR A 73 -2.02 -13.19 6.79
CA TYR A 73 -2.56 -12.72 8.08
C TYR A 73 -2.03 -11.33 8.39
N VAL A 74 -2.93 -10.45 8.84
CA VAL A 74 -2.58 -9.11 9.34
C VAL A 74 -1.78 -9.25 10.63
N VAL A 75 -0.62 -8.60 10.69
CA VAL A 75 0.27 -8.57 11.86
C VAL A 75 0.36 -7.20 12.50
N ALA A 76 0.05 -6.14 11.76
CA ALA A 76 0.04 -4.77 12.27
C ALA A 76 -0.84 -3.87 11.38
N GLU A 77 -1.31 -2.76 11.94
CA GLU A 77 -1.99 -1.68 11.21
C GLU A 77 -1.19 -0.39 11.38
N ILE A 78 -1.00 0.35 10.30
CA ILE A 78 -0.38 1.68 10.34
C ILE A 78 -1.48 2.71 10.54
N ARG A 79 -1.46 3.39 11.68
CA ARG A 79 -2.44 4.45 12.01
C ARG A 79 -1.72 5.79 12.15
N ILE A 80 -2.17 6.79 11.41
CA ILE A 80 -1.70 8.17 11.56
C ILE A 80 -2.79 8.95 12.31
N PRO A 81 -2.62 9.21 13.62
CA PRO A 81 -3.65 9.80 14.47
C PRO A 81 -4.08 11.22 14.09
N HIS A 82 -3.31 11.89 13.22
CA HIS A 82 -3.56 13.27 12.78
C HIS A 82 -3.68 13.45 11.26
N ALA A 83 -3.88 12.38 10.49
CA ALA A 83 -4.23 12.49 9.08
C ALA A 83 -5.66 13.04 8.97
N ARG A 84 -5.81 14.38 9.00
CA ARG A 84 -7.08 15.05 8.79
C ARG A 84 -7.66 14.56 7.45
N ARG A 85 -8.88 14.01 7.53
CA ARG A 85 -9.73 13.72 6.38
C ARG A 85 -9.92 15.04 5.62
N SER A 86 -9.24 15.20 4.49
CA SER A 86 -9.60 16.18 3.46
C SER A 86 -10.65 15.57 2.56
#